data_AF-A0A1B6JCK6-F1
#
_entry.id   AF-A0A1B6JCK6-F1
#
_cell.length_a   1.000
_cell.length_b   1.000
_cell.length_c   1.000
_cell.angle_alpha   90.00
_cell.angle_beta   90.00
_cell.angle_gamma   90.00
#
_symmetry.space_group_name_H-M   'P 1'
#
loop_
_entity.id
_entity.type
_entity.pdbx_description
1 polymer ?
#
loop_
_entity_poly.entity_id
_entity_poly.type
_entity_poly.pdbx_seq_one_letter_code
_entity_poly.pdbx_strand_id
1 'polypeptide(L)'
;MGTIALEEYELMKDSKYRVYVSAVDKALKSFEYTSEWADLISALGKLNKVLISHTKFPVIPRRIKISKRLAQCMHPALPSGVHLKALETYDIIFKCMGTNRLSHELFIYSAGLFPLLGHAAMNVRPSLLTVYETHFVPLGERLGPGLSGFLSGVLPGLEEGSDHFDRTNSLLEKVCEGVGAAHFYGCLWDCLASNAAVRLPAISFALAHYDRRLSTEDQLHIMGTNIDVMVAGLCACVHDSSVLVQRSALDLLLIGFPMHNSQLLKSDMVRLVTASLATILRRDMSLNRRLYAWLLGSEVNVSLLSSEHPLVKRSKSSESLAASNLYFEMFSREMLVQAIKNILGEAIGQSPHDLRPYRLLVSLLDKVDIGPVILDDILFEVFRLLYLCCSGSTKSNSTELFKSANLLFSSLEPRYMWHYTGQLVAAGCARAHLPPQPNVVNPVGS
;
A
#
# COMPACT_ATOMS: atom_id res chain seq x y z
N MET A 1 8.98 9.17 -28.77
CA MET A 1 8.00 9.27 -29.88
C MET A 1 8.59 9.74 -31.22
N GLY A 2 9.66 10.56 -31.26
CA GLY A 2 10.24 11.05 -32.52
C GLY A 2 10.85 9.99 -33.44
N THR A 3 11.41 8.91 -32.90
CA THR A 3 12.07 7.84 -33.68
C THR A 3 11.09 6.95 -34.43
N ILE A 4 9.97 6.54 -33.81
CA ILE A 4 8.99 5.64 -34.44
C ILE A 4 8.23 6.32 -35.58
N ALA A 5 7.88 7.61 -35.41
CA ALA A 5 7.22 8.37 -36.48
C ALA A 5 8.14 8.55 -37.70
N LEU A 6 9.45 8.71 -37.47
CA LEU A 6 10.45 8.80 -38.53
C LEU A 6 10.61 7.45 -39.25
N GLU A 7 10.68 6.33 -38.50
CA GLU A 7 10.71 4.99 -39.08
C GLU A 7 9.47 4.69 -39.93
N GLU A 8 8.28 5.04 -39.43
CA GLU A 8 7.03 4.90 -40.18
C GLU A 8 7.04 5.75 -41.46
N TYR A 9 7.56 6.98 -41.38
CA TYR A 9 7.73 7.86 -42.55
C TYR A 9 8.69 7.28 -43.59
N GLU A 10 9.81 6.70 -43.17
CA GLU A 10 10.75 6.02 -44.06
C GLU A 10 10.13 4.77 -44.69
N LEU A 11 9.40 3.97 -43.91
CA LEU A 11 8.68 2.79 -44.42
C LEU A 11 7.59 3.16 -45.45
N MET A 12 7.00 4.35 -45.37
CA MET A 12 6.05 4.82 -46.40
C MET A 12 6.67 4.92 -47.81
N LYS A 13 8.01 4.94 -47.93
CA LYS A 13 8.70 4.86 -49.22
C LYS A 13 8.63 3.45 -49.83
N ASP A 14 8.47 2.40 -49.03
CA ASP A 14 8.26 1.02 -49.50
C ASP A 14 6.82 0.80 -50.00
N SER A 15 6.69 0.32 -51.24
CA SER A 15 5.39 0.03 -51.85
C SER A 15 4.61 -1.06 -51.11
N LYS A 16 5.29 -2.08 -50.56
CA LYS A 16 4.66 -3.16 -49.79
C LYS A 16 4.10 -2.64 -48.47
N TYR A 17 4.78 -1.70 -47.83
CA TYR A 17 4.28 -1.06 -46.62
C TYR A 17 3.06 -0.18 -46.90
N ARG A 18 3.04 0.57 -48.03
CA ARG A 18 1.84 1.32 -48.44
C ARG A 18 0.63 0.41 -48.68
N VAL A 19 0.84 -0.78 -49.25
CA VAL A 19 -0.22 -1.79 -49.39
C VAL A 19 -0.70 -2.27 -48.02
N TYR A 20 0.22 -2.51 -47.08
CA TYR A 20 -0.12 -2.88 -45.70
C TYR A 20 -0.98 -1.81 -45.01
N VAL A 21 -0.58 -0.54 -45.09
CA VAL A 21 -1.34 0.60 -44.54
C VAL A 21 -2.76 0.65 -45.12
N SER A 22 -2.89 0.53 -46.45
CA SER A 22 -4.19 0.53 -47.13
C SER A 22 -5.08 -0.66 -46.70
N ALA A 23 -4.49 -1.84 -46.55
CA ALA A 23 -5.18 -3.03 -46.06
C ALA A 23 -5.66 -2.87 -44.61
N VAL A 24 -4.84 -2.26 -43.74
CA VAL A 24 -5.22 -1.93 -42.36
C VAL A 24 -6.35 -0.89 -42.33
N ASP A 25 -6.26 0.18 -43.12
CA ASP A 25 -7.33 1.19 -43.20
C ASP A 25 -8.66 0.57 -43.68
N LYS A 26 -8.60 -0.35 -44.65
CA LYS A 26 -9.79 -1.11 -45.11
C LYS A 26 -10.34 -2.03 -44.02
N ALA A 27 -9.49 -2.71 -43.25
CA ALA A 27 -9.93 -3.53 -42.13
C ALA A 27 -10.56 -2.67 -41.02
N LEU A 28 -9.96 -1.52 -40.68
CA LEU A 28 -10.46 -0.63 -39.64
C LEU A 28 -11.84 -0.04 -39.93
N LYS A 29 -12.21 0.18 -41.20
CA LYS A 29 -13.58 0.58 -41.57
C LYS A 29 -14.65 -0.39 -41.07
N SER A 30 -14.33 -1.68 -40.92
CA SER A 30 -15.30 -2.64 -40.40
C SER A 30 -15.68 -2.42 -38.92
N PHE A 31 -14.88 -1.68 -38.16
CA PHE A 31 -15.20 -1.27 -36.78
C PHE A 31 -16.13 -0.05 -36.70
N GLU A 32 -16.39 0.64 -37.82
CA GLU A 32 -17.25 1.85 -37.84
C GLU A 32 -18.74 1.49 -38.00
N TYR A 33 -19.03 0.30 -38.52
CA TYR A 33 -20.38 -0.18 -38.84
C TYR A 33 -20.81 -1.36 -37.94
N THR A 34 -20.24 -1.48 -36.75
CA THR A 34 -20.57 -2.58 -35.83
C THR A 34 -21.83 -2.24 -35.04
N SER A 35 -22.87 -3.03 -35.21
CA SER A 35 -24.13 -2.94 -34.45
C SER A 35 -24.21 -3.96 -33.32
N GLU A 36 -23.57 -5.12 -33.53
CA GLU A 36 -23.59 -6.24 -32.59
C GLU A 36 -22.17 -6.67 -32.19
N TRP A 37 -22.06 -7.40 -31.08
CA TRP A 37 -20.77 -7.91 -30.61
C TRP A 37 -20.14 -8.91 -31.61
N ALA A 38 -20.94 -9.63 -32.40
CA ALA A 38 -20.44 -10.54 -33.43
C ALA A 38 -19.72 -9.80 -34.58
N ASP A 39 -20.12 -8.56 -34.84
CA ASP A 39 -19.45 -7.71 -35.83
C ASP A 39 -18.02 -7.37 -35.40
N LEU A 40 -17.80 -7.18 -34.09
CA LEU A 40 -16.46 -6.95 -33.53
C LEU A 40 -15.55 -8.16 -33.75
N ILE A 41 -16.05 -9.38 -33.53
CA ILE A 41 -15.28 -10.61 -33.79
C ILE A 41 -14.90 -10.70 -35.26
N SER A 42 -15.85 -10.39 -36.16
CA SER A 42 -15.60 -10.38 -37.60
C SER A 42 -14.60 -9.30 -38.02
N ALA A 43 -14.67 -8.11 -37.43
CA ALA A 43 -13.76 -7.00 -37.67
C ALA A 43 -12.33 -7.32 -37.17
N LEU A 44 -12.20 -7.87 -35.96
CA LEU A 44 -10.93 -8.37 -35.42
C LEU A 44 -10.36 -9.50 -36.29
N GLY A 45 -11.20 -10.43 -36.75
CA GLY A 45 -10.78 -11.51 -37.65
C GLY A 45 -10.23 -11.00 -38.98
N LYS A 46 -10.85 -9.96 -39.57
CA LYS A 46 -10.32 -9.28 -40.78
C LYS A 46 -8.97 -8.62 -40.48
N LEU A 47 -8.85 -7.94 -39.35
CA LEU A 47 -7.60 -7.30 -38.94
C LEU A 47 -6.48 -8.33 -38.71
N ASN A 48 -6.75 -9.45 -38.03
CA ASN A 48 -5.77 -10.52 -37.79
C ASN A 48 -5.19 -11.06 -39.10
N LYS A 49 -6.04 -11.31 -40.11
CA LYS A 49 -5.58 -11.77 -41.44
C LYS A 49 -4.63 -10.76 -42.10
N VAL A 50 -4.92 -9.46 -41.98
CA VAL A 50 -4.07 -8.41 -42.53
C VAL A 50 -2.73 -8.34 -41.78
N LEU A 51 -2.73 -8.43 -40.45
CA LEU A 51 -1.51 -8.42 -39.65
C LEU A 51 -0.62 -9.64 -39.93
N ILE A 52 -1.20 -10.84 -39.95
CA ILE A 52 -0.47 -12.11 -40.20
C ILE A 52 0.18 -12.13 -41.58
N SER A 53 -0.48 -11.54 -42.60
CA SER A 53 0.09 -11.47 -43.96
C SER A 53 1.25 -10.48 -44.10
N HIS A 54 1.49 -9.63 -43.09
CA HIS A 54 2.49 -8.56 -43.11
C HIS A 54 3.47 -8.61 -41.92
N THR A 55 3.67 -9.78 -41.31
CA THR A 55 4.55 -9.99 -40.14
C THR A 55 6.01 -9.53 -40.32
N LYS A 56 6.45 -9.34 -41.57
CA LYS A 56 7.78 -8.82 -41.90
C LYS A 56 7.98 -7.35 -41.48
N PHE A 57 6.89 -6.61 -41.27
CA PHE A 57 6.95 -5.20 -40.87
C PHE A 57 6.73 -5.06 -39.36
N PRO A 58 7.75 -4.67 -38.59
CA PRO A 58 7.60 -4.50 -37.15
C PRO A 58 6.83 -3.22 -36.75
N VAL A 59 6.69 -2.26 -37.68
CA VAL A 59 5.94 -1.01 -37.44
C VAL A 59 4.49 -1.22 -37.86
N ILE A 60 3.59 -1.32 -36.87
CA ILE A 60 2.16 -1.53 -37.11
C ILE A 60 1.50 -0.22 -37.58
N PRO A 61 0.91 -0.18 -38.79
CA PRO A 61 0.18 0.98 -39.28
C PRO A 61 -0.98 1.31 -38.37
N ARG A 62 -1.26 2.61 -38.20
CA ARG A 62 -2.44 3.08 -37.44
C ARG A 62 -2.51 2.52 -36.01
N ARG A 63 -1.37 2.17 -35.39
CA ARG A 63 -1.28 1.57 -34.05
C ARG A 63 -2.17 2.21 -32.99
N ILE A 64 -2.29 3.54 -32.97
CA ILE A 64 -3.14 4.28 -32.02
C ILE A 64 -4.63 4.00 -32.25
N LYS A 65 -5.08 3.93 -33.51
CA LYS A 65 -6.48 3.60 -33.82
C LYS A 65 -6.76 2.13 -33.49
N ILE A 66 -5.85 1.22 -33.84
CA ILE A 66 -5.96 -0.20 -33.52
C ILE A 66 -6.04 -0.40 -32.02
N SER A 67 -5.13 0.20 -31.24
CA SER A 67 -5.08 0.00 -29.80
C SER A 67 -6.33 0.53 -29.10
N LYS A 68 -6.88 1.66 -29.55
CA LYS A 68 -8.18 2.17 -29.07
C LYS A 68 -9.33 1.20 -29.34
N ARG A 69 -9.39 0.60 -30.53
CA ARG A 69 -10.41 -0.41 -30.86
C ARG A 69 -10.22 -1.68 -30.02
N LEU A 70 -9.00 -2.14 -29.82
CA LEU A 70 -8.71 -3.27 -28.95
C LEU A 70 -9.12 -3.00 -27.50
N ALA A 71 -8.85 -1.81 -26.97
CA ALA A 71 -9.30 -1.43 -25.63
C ALA A 71 -10.83 -1.45 -25.50
N GLN A 72 -11.56 -0.96 -26.52
CA GLN A 72 -13.02 -1.07 -26.57
C GLN A 72 -13.49 -2.53 -26.56
N CYS A 73 -12.81 -3.40 -27.32
CA CYS A 73 -13.11 -4.83 -27.34
C CYS A 73 -12.86 -5.52 -25.99
N MET A 74 -12.10 -4.93 -25.07
CA MET A 74 -11.86 -5.46 -23.72
C MET A 74 -12.86 -4.94 -22.67
N HIS A 75 -13.91 -4.22 -23.08
CA HIS A 75 -14.91 -3.71 -22.14
C HIS A 75 -15.63 -4.87 -21.40
N PRO A 76 -15.83 -4.79 -20.07
CA PRO A 76 -16.45 -5.86 -19.27
C PRO A 76 -17.85 -6.29 -19.74
N ALA A 77 -18.61 -5.39 -20.35
CA ALA A 77 -19.95 -5.68 -20.87
C ALA A 77 -19.97 -6.50 -22.17
N LEU A 78 -18.81 -6.75 -22.80
CA LEU A 78 -18.70 -7.55 -24.01
C LEU A 78 -18.51 -9.04 -23.70
N PRO A 79 -18.99 -9.95 -24.56
CA PRO A 79 -18.90 -11.38 -24.30
C PRO A 79 -17.46 -11.91 -24.46
N SER A 80 -17.18 -13.03 -23.81
CA SER A 80 -15.84 -13.66 -23.78
C SER A 80 -15.27 -13.95 -25.17
N GLY A 81 -16.11 -14.25 -26.17
CA GLY A 81 -15.66 -14.44 -27.56
C GLY A 81 -14.99 -13.21 -28.16
N VAL A 82 -15.45 -12.00 -27.81
CA VAL A 82 -14.81 -10.75 -28.26
C VAL A 82 -13.47 -10.56 -27.55
N HIS A 83 -13.41 -10.81 -26.23
CA HIS A 83 -12.18 -10.72 -25.46
C HIS A 83 -11.11 -11.68 -26.00
N LEU A 84 -11.45 -12.96 -26.19
CA LEU A 84 -10.55 -13.97 -26.74
C LEU A 84 -10.02 -13.58 -28.11
N LYS A 85 -10.89 -13.08 -29.00
CA LYS A 85 -10.48 -12.65 -30.33
C LYS A 85 -9.56 -11.43 -30.28
N ALA A 86 -9.81 -10.49 -29.38
CA ALA A 86 -8.97 -9.33 -29.19
C ALA A 86 -7.61 -9.70 -28.57
N LEU A 87 -7.55 -10.66 -27.64
CA LEU A 87 -6.29 -11.19 -27.10
C LEU A 87 -5.43 -11.86 -28.18
N GLU A 88 -6.06 -12.59 -29.11
CA GLU A 88 -5.37 -13.11 -30.31
C GLU A 88 -4.79 -11.97 -31.16
N THR A 89 -5.53 -10.87 -31.34
CA THR A 89 -5.01 -9.69 -32.05
C THR A 89 -3.82 -9.05 -31.33
N TYR A 90 -3.88 -8.92 -30.00
CA TYR A 90 -2.75 -8.43 -29.20
C TYR A 90 -1.51 -9.33 -29.37
N ASP A 91 -1.68 -10.65 -29.28
CA ASP A 91 -0.58 -11.61 -29.45
C ASP A 91 0.08 -11.48 -30.84
N ILE A 92 -0.71 -11.37 -31.91
CA ILE A 92 -0.19 -11.15 -33.27
C ILE A 92 0.60 -9.85 -33.35
N ILE A 93 0.06 -8.74 -32.82
CA ILE A 93 0.70 -7.43 -32.82
C ILE A 93 2.05 -7.50 -32.08
N PHE A 94 2.08 -8.07 -30.89
CA PHE A 94 3.29 -8.14 -30.08
C PHE A 94 4.36 -9.05 -30.70
N LYS A 95 3.96 -10.17 -31.33
CA LYS A 95 4.86 -11.01 -32.13
C LYS A 95 5.47 -10.27 -33.32
N CYS A 96 4.70 -9.43 -34.02
CA CYS A 96 5.20 -8.63 -35.14
C CYS A 96 6.19 -7.55 -34.67
N MET A 97 5.87 -6.86 -33.58
CA MET A 97 6.66 -5.73 -33.07
C MET A 97 7.93 -6.15 -32.35
N GLY A 98 7.90 -7.29 -31.66
CA GLY A 98 8.96 -7.75 -30.77
C GLY A 98 9.02 -6.95 -29.45
N THR A 99 9.76 -7.49 -28.49
CA THR A 99 9.88 -6.98 -27.11
C THR A 99 10.46 -5.56 -27.05
N ASN A 100 11.48 -5.27 -27.87
CA ASN A 100 12.11 -3.95 -27.92
C ASN A 100 11.09 -2.85 -28.24
N ARG A 101 10.29 -3.02 -29.29
CA ARG A 101 9.31 -2.01 -29.69
C ARG A 101 8.11 -1.97 -28.74
N LEU A 102 7.65 -3.13 -28.26
CA LEU A 102 6.58 -3.19 -27.27
C LEU A 102 6.91 -2.34 -26.04
N SER A 103 8.15 -2.34 -25.55
CA SER A 103 8.54 -1.51 -24.41
C SER A 103 8.32 -0.01 -24.61
N HIS A 104 8.50 0.50 -25.84
CA HIS A 104 8.29 1.91 -26.18
C HIS A 104 6.83 2.28 -26.41
N GLU A 105 5.98 1.29 -26.66
CA GLU A 105 4.55 1.46 -27.00
C GLU A 105 3.63 0.78 -26.00
N LEU A 106 4.15 0.38 -24.84
CA LEU A 106 3.41 -0.36 -23.83
C LEU A 106 2.12 0.38 -23.41
N PHE A 107 2.23 1.70 -23.24
CA PHE A 107 1.13 2.56 -22.77
C PHE A 107 -0.09 2.56 -23.70
N ILE A 108 0.08 2.39 -25.01
CA ILE A 108 -1.06 2.42 -25.94
C ILE A 108 -1.84 1.10 -25.92
N TYR A 109 -1.18 0.00 -25.54
CA TYR A 109 -1.77 -1.33 -25.53
C TYR A 109 -2.21 -1.78 -24.12
N SER A 110 -1.68 -1.18 -23.05
CA SER A 110 -2.03 -1.52 -21.68
C SER A 110 -3.45 -1.13 -21.28
N ALA A 111 -4.00 -0.07 -21.88
CA ALA A 111 -5.30 0.51 -21.52
C ALA A 111 -6.47 -0.51 -21.57
N GLY A 112 -6.42 -1.47 -22.49
CA GLY A 112 -7.41 -2.55 -22.58
C GLY A 112 -7.04 -3.80 -21.78
N LEU A 113 -5.75 -4.13 -21.68
CA LEU A 113 -5.29 -5.38 -21.08
C LEU A 113 -5.36 -5.35 -19.56
N PHE A 114 -4.83 -4.30 -18.92
CA PHE A 114 -4.68 -4.26 -17.47
C PHE A 114 -6.02 -4.36 -16.73
N PRO A 115 -7.09 -3.64 -17.12
CA PRO A 115 -8.36 -3.74 -16.42
C PRO A 115 -9.09 -5.09 -16.61
N LEU A 116 -8.69 -5.90 -17.59
CA LEU A 116 -9.48 -7.04 -18.03
C LEU A 116 -9.54 -8.17 -16.99
N LEU A 117 -8.44 -8.49 -16.31
CA LEU A 117 -8.34 -9.72 -15.50
C LEU A 117 -9.42 -9.80 -14.41
N GLY A 118 -9.65 -8.69 -13.70
CA GLY A 118 -10.66 -8.60 -12.62
C GLY A 118 -12.11 -8.77 -13.10
N HIS A 119 -12.37 -8.58 -14.40
CA HIS A 119 -13.71 -8.68 -14.99
C HIS A 119 -13.85 -9.80 -16.01
N ALA A 120 -12.76 -10.49 -16.34
CA ALA A 120 -12.70 -11.52 -17.36
C ALA A 120 -13.49 -12.77 -16.93
N ALA A 121 -14.26 -13.31 -17.88
CA ALA A 121 -14.86 -14.64 -17.74
C ALA A 121 -13.77 -15.71 -17.51
N MET A 122 -14.14 -16.81 -16.85
CA MET A 122 -13.18 -17.84 -16.45
C MET A 122 -12.38 -18.43 -17.63
N ASN A 123 -12.98 -18.55 -18.81
CA ASN A 123 -12.30 -19.05 -20.01
C ASN A 123 -11.36 -18.02 -20.66
N VAL A 124 -11.47 -16.73 -20.33
CA VAL A 124 -10.63 -15.65 -20.87
C VAL A 124 -9.35 -15.49 -20.04
N ARG A 125 -9.43 -15.65 -18.71
CA ARG A 125 -8.31 -15.46 -17.78
C ARG A 125 -7.04 -16.25 -18.20
N PRO A 126 -7.10 -17.54 -18.58
CA PRO A 126 -5.92 -18.28 -19.02
C PRO A 126 -5.25 -17.68 -20.27
N SER A 127 -6.04 -17.17 -21.22
CA SER A 127 -5.53 -16.55 -22.44
C SER A 127 -4.87 -15.20 -22.16
N LEU A 128 -5.43 -14.42 -21.23
CA LEU A 128 -4.85 -13.16 -20.80
C LEU A 128 -3.52 -13.37 -20.07
N LEU A 129 -3.46 -14.34 -19.15
CA LEU A 129 -2.22 -14.70 -18.46
C LEU A 129 -1.14 -15.13 -19.46
N THR A 130 -1.49 -15.91 -20.50
CA THR A 130 -0.54 -16.27 -21.56
C THR A 130 0.03 -15.04 -22.27
N VAL A 131 -0.77 -14.00 -22.52
CA VAL A 131 -0.29 -12.75 -23.12
C VAL A 131 0.74 -12.07 -22.21
N TYR A 132 0.47 -12.00 -20.89
CA TYR A 132 1.42 -11.43 -19.94
C TYR A 132 2.72 -12.24 -19.84
N GLU A 133 2.63 -13.56 -19.72
CA GLU A 133 3.77 -14.46 -19.66
C GLU A 133 4.64 -14.38 -20.92
N THR A 134 4.01 -14.31 -22.10
CA THR A 134 4.72 -14.34 -23.39
C THR A 134 5.32 -12.98 -23.75
N HIS A 135 4.64 -11.88 -23.42
CA HIS A 135 5.00 -10.55 -23.95
C HIS A 135 5.42 -9.53 -22.91
N PHE A 136 5.00 -9.67 -21.65
CA PHE A 136 5.31 -8.70 -20.59
C PHE A 136 6.47 -9.16 -19.71
N VAL A 137 6.53 -10.44 -19.33
CA VAL A 137 7.67 -10.99 -18.58
C VAL A 137 9.01 -10.76 -19.30
N PRO A 138 9.14 -10.99 -20.62
CA PRO A 138 10.40 -10.78 -21.34
C PRO A 138 10.82 -9.30 -21.50
N LEU A 139 9.99 -8.34 -21.08
CA LEU A 139 10.37 -6.93 -21.09
C LEU A 139 11.45 -6.65 -20.02
N GLY A 140 11.45 -7.41 -18.92
CA GLY A 140 12.32 -7.18 -17.77
C GLY A 140 12.19 -5.76 -17.24
N GLU A 141 13.31 -5.12 -16.90
CA GLU A 141 13.39 -3.72 -16.45
C GLU A 141 12.61 -2.72 -17.33
N ARG A 142 12.46 -3.01 -18.63
CA ARG A 142 11.72 -2.14 -19.56
C ARG A 142 10.21 -2.11 -19.31
N LEU A 143 9.68 -3.00 -18.47
CA LEU A 143 8.31 -2.93 -17.96
C LEU A 143 8.13 -1.81 -16.92
N GLY A 144 9.21 -1.33 -16.29
CA GLY A 144 9.19 -0.35 -15.20
C GLY A 144 8.20 0.81 -15.37
N PRO A 145 8.18 1.54 -16.51
CA PRO A 145 7.25 2.66 -16.71
C PRO A 145 5.77 2.29 -16.65
N GLY A 146 5.41 1.04 -16.91
CA GLY A 146 4.04 0.52 -16.86
C GLY A 146 3.77 -0.41 -15.68
N LEU A 147 4.73 -0.63 -14.78
CA LEU A 147 4.69 -1.68 -13.77
C LEU A 147 3.54 -1.48 -12.78
N SER A 148 3.33 -0.28 -12.22
CA SER A 148 2.22 -0.03 -11.28
C SER A 148 0.84 -0.28 -11.91
N GLY A 149 0.69 0.03 -13.20
CA GLY A 149 -0.52 -0.27 -13.97
C GLY A 149 -0.69 -1.77 -14.19
N PHE A 150 0.40 -2.47 -14.52
CA PHE A 150 0.43 -3.92 -14.68
C PHE A 150 0.04 -4.63 -13.37
N LEU A 151 0.67 -4.26 -12.26
CA LEU A 151 0.36 -4.81 -10.92
C LEU A 151 -1.11 -4.59 -10.58
N SER A 152 -1.61 -3.35 -10.73
CA SER A 152 -3.03 -3.05 -10.49
C SER A 152 -3.99 -3.91 -11.32
N GLY A 153 -3.58 -4.29 -12.53
CA GLY A 153 -4.37 -5.16 -13.41
C GLY A 153 -4.26 -6.65 -13.10
N VAL A 154 -3.12 -7.11 -12.59
CA VAL A 154 -2.83 -8.55 -12.38
C VAL A 154 -3.16 -9.02 -10.96
N LEU A 155 -2.99 -8.16 -9.95
CA LEU A 155 -3.27 -8.47 -8.55
C LEU A 155 -4.67 -9.05 -8.29
N PRO A 156 -5.75 -8.64 -8.99
CA PRO A 156 -7.06 -9.30 -8.85
C PRO A 156 -7.06 -10.80 -9.14
N GLY A 157 -6.05 -11.33 -9.84
CA GLY A 157 -5.90 -12.77 -10.06
C GLY A 157 -5.38 -13.55 -8.85
N LEU A 158 -4.95 -12.88 -7.78
CA LEU A 158 -4.58 -13.49 -6.48
C LEU A 158 -5.78 -13.62 -5.52
N GLU A 159 -6.97 -13.88 -6.06
CA GLU A 159 -8.15 -14.18 -5.27
C GLU A 159 -8.02 -15.58 -4.66
N GLU A 160 -8.09 -15.69 -3.33
CA GLU A 160 -7.99 -16.97 -2.62
C GLU A 160 -9.05 -17.96 -3.12
N GLY A 161 -8.63 -19.19 -3.41
CA GLY A 161 -9.50 -20.23 -3.96
C GLY A 161 -9.75 -20.15 -5.47
N SER A 162 -9.13 -19.21 -6.19
CA SER A 162 -9.18 -19.17 -7.64
C SER A 162 -8.29 -20.25 -8.28
N ASP A 163 -8.80 -20.94 -9.31
CA ASP A 163 -8.04 -21.89 -10.15
C ASP A 163 -6.81 -21.27 -10.85
N HIS A 164 -6.68 -19.94 -10.83
CA HIS A 164 -5.58 -19.22 -11.45
C HIS A 164 -4.66 -18.53 -10.43
N PHE A 165 -4.87 -18.76 -9.14
CA PHE A 165 -4.07 -18.16 -8.08
C PHE A 165 -2.58 -18.48 -8.26
N ASP A 166 -2.22 -19.76 -8.32
CA ASP A 166 -0.82 -20.20 -8.40
C ASP A 166 -0.13 -19.71 -9.68
N ARG A 167 -0.86 -19.70 -10.80
CA ARG A 167 -0.35 -19.19 -12.08
C ARG A 167 -0.12 -17.68 -12.03
N THR A 168 -1.03 -16.94 -11.41
CA THR A 168 -0.89 -15.48 -11.23
C THR A 168 0.25 -15.16 -10.26
N ASN A 169 0.40 -15.93 -9.18
CA ASN A 169 1.51 -15.79 -8.25
C ASN A 169 2.86 -16.03 -8.96
N SER A 170 2.97 -17.13 -9.72
CA SER A 170 4.17 -17.44 -10.52
C SER A 170 4.47 -16.36 -11.58
N LEU A 171 3.44 -15.73 -12.16
CA LEU A 171 3.62 -14.61 -13.09
C LEU A 171 4.23 -13.41 -12.37
N LEU A 172 3.73 -13.05 -11.18
CA LEU A 172 4.23 -11.93 -10.40
C LEU A 172 5.67 -12.17 -9.89
N GLU A 173 6.01 -13.39 -9.50
CA GLU A 173 7.39 -13.80 -9.17
C GLU A 173 8.35 -13.56 -10.34
N LYS A 174 8.00 -14.03 -11.54
CA LYS A 174 8.82 -13.83 -12.75
C LYS A 174 8.97 -12.36 -13.12
N VAL A 175 7.91 -11.57 -12.92
CA VAL A 175 7.96 -10.12 -13.14
C VAL A 175 8.86 -9.47 -12.09
N CYS A 176 8.76 -9.86 -10.82
CA CYS A 176 9.61 -9.37 -9.73
C CYS A 176 11.09 -9.65 -10.02
N GLU A 177 11.43 -10.86 -10.47
CA GLU A 177 12.78 -11.22 -10.92
C GLU A 177 13.23 -10.35 -12.10
N GLY A 178 12.39 -10.19 -13.12
CA GLY A 178 12.73 -9.49 -14.35
C GLY A 178 12.90 -7.97 -14.21
N VAL A 179 12.14 -7.31 -13.33
CA VAL A 179 12.20 -5.85 -13.10
C VAL A 179 13.14 -5.47 -11.95
N GLY A 180 13.59 -6.45 -11.16
CA GLY A 180 14.30 -6.25 -9.91
C GLY A 180 13.37 -6.08 -8.72
N ALA A 181 13.60 -6.87 -7.67
CA ALA A 181 12.71 -6.99 -6.53
C ALA A 181 12.43 -5.66 -5.82
N ALA A 182 13.44 -4.82 -5.60
CA ALA A 182 13.24 -3.51 -4.96
C ALA A 182 12.32 -2.59 -5.78
N HIS A 183 12.44 -2.59 -7.11
CA HIS A 183 11.55 -1.81 -7.97
C HIS A 183 10.12 -2.38 -7.98
N PHE A 184 10.00 -3.70 -8.03
CA PHE A 184 8.71 -4.40 -7.92
C PHE A 184 7.97 -4.03 -6.64
N TYR A 185 8.60 -4.17 -5.48
CA TYR A 185 7.99 -3.82 -4.20
C TYR A 185 7.70 -2.32 -4.11
N GLY A 186 8.56 -1.45 -4.66
CA GLY A 186 8.28 -0.02 -4.76
C GLY A 186 6.94 0.26 -5.46
N CYS A 187 6.72 -0.32 -6.63
CA CYS A 187 5.46 -0.19 -7.36
C CYS A 187 4.29 -0.92 -6.66
N LEU A 188 4.54 -2.02 -5.96
CA LEU A 188 3.53 -2.72 -5.15
C LEU A 188 3.02 -1.81 -4.02
N TRP A 189 3.92 -1.10 -3.34
CA TRP A 189 3.58 -0.12 -2.31
C TRP A 189 2.79 1.07 -2.85
N ASP A 190 3.14 1.57 -4.04
CA ASP A 190 2.33 2.57 -4.74
C ASP A 190 0.89 2.07 -4.95
N CYS A 191 0.71 0.83 -5.42
CA CYS A 191 -0.61 0.23 -5.59
C CYS A 191 -1.38 0.13 -4.27
N LEU A 192 -0.71 -0.29 -3.19
CA LEU A 192 -1.31 -0.38 -1.84
C LEU A 192 -1.76 1.00 -1.33
N ALA A 193 -0.96 2.04 -1.55
CA ALA A 193 -1.28 3.41 -1.16
C ALA A 193 -2.47 3.97 -1.96
N SER A 194 -2.50 3.77 -3.28
CA SER A 194 -3.45 4.47 -4.16
C SER A 194 -4.72 3.72 -4.52
N ASN A 195 -4.79 2.39 -4.36
CA ASN A 195 -5.88 1.58 -4.89
C ASN A 195 -6.44 0.55 -3.90
N ALA A 196 -7.56 0.87 -3.26
CA ALA A 196 -8.24 0.00 -2.30
C ALA A 196 -8.63 -1.38 -2.86
N ALA A 197 -9.01 -1.47 -4.13
CA ALA A 197 -9.51 -2.71 -4.73
C ALA A 197 -8.44 -3.81 -4.83
N VAL A 198 -7.15 -3.43 -4.85
CA VAL A 198 -6.02 -4.37 -4.98
C VAL A 198 -5.21 -4.50 -3.68
N ARG A 199 -5.57 -3.77 -2.61
CA ARG A 199 -4.79 -3.81 -1.36
C ARG A 199 -4.70 -5.21 -0.77
N LEU A 200 -5.82 -5.93 -0.70
CA LEU A 200 -5.85 -7.28 -0.14
C LEU A 200 -4.91 -8.24 -0.88
N PRO A 201 -5.04 -8.45 -2.21
CA PRO A 201 -4.12 -9.34 -2.91
C PRO A 201 -2.67 -8.86 -2.87
N ALA A 202 -2.41 -7.54 -2.89
CA ALA A 202 -1.06 -7.01 -2.82
C ALA A 202 -0.38 -7.25 -1.46
N ILE A 203 -1.08 -6.97 -0.35
CA ILE A 203 -0.51 -7.19 0.98
C ILE A 203 -0.36 -8.68 1.28
N SER A 204 -1.29 -9.51 0.82
CA SER A 204 -1.21 -10.96 0.92
C SER A 204 -0.04 -11.52 0.12
N PHE A 205 0.23 -10.99 -1.08
CA PHE A 205 1.43 -11.33 -1.84
C PHE A 205 2.70 -10.97 -1.06
N ALA A 206 2.81 -9.74 -0.57
CA ALA A 206 3.97 -9.32 0.22
C ALA A 206 4.19 -10.20 1.46
N LEU A 207 3.10 -10.58 2.14
CA LEU A 207 3.15 -11.45 3.32
C LEU A 207 3.53 -12.90 3.00
N ALA A 208 3.02 -13.45 1.90
CA ALA A 208 3.33 -14.81 1.45
C ALA A 208 4.79 -14.95 1.00
N HIS A 209 5.35 -13.88 0.44
CA HIS A 209 6.72 -13.81 -0.05
C HIS A 209 7.73 -13.28 0.97
N TYR A 210 7.30 -12.97 2.20
CA TYR A 210 8.19 -12.60 3.28
C TYR A 210 8.78 -13.86 3.94
N ASP A 211 10.10 -14.04 3.87
CA ASP A 211 10.75 -15.18 4.53
C ASP A 211 10.91 -14.91 6.03
N ARG A 212 10.07 -15.57 6.83
CA ARG A 212 10.08 -15.49 8.30
C ARG A 212 11.33 -16.06 8.96
N ARG A 213 12.20 -16.74 8.20
CA ARG A 213 13.48 -17.29 8.68
C ARG A 213 14.61 -16.27 8.55
N LEU A 214 14.40 -15.20 7.81
CA LEU A 214 15.37 -14.14 7.58
C LEU A 214 14.97 -12.89 8.36
N SER A 215 15.96 -12.10 8.74
CA SER A 215 15.70 -10.77 9.31
C SER A 215 15.23 -9.81 8.20
N THR A 216 14.64 -8.68 8.56
CA THR A 216 14.29 -7.62 7.58
C THR A 216 15.54 -7.06 6.90
N GLU A 217 16.69 -7.05 7.60
CA GLU A 217 17.99 -6.60 7.07
C GLU A 217 18.48 -7.49 5.91
N ASP A 218 18.16 -8.78 5.96
CA ASP A 218 18.56 -9.74 4.93
C ASP A 218 17.63 -9.71 3.69
N GLN A 219 16.48 -9.04 3.79
CA GLN A 219 15.46 -8.95 2.73
C GLN A 219 14.96 -7.51 2.48
N LEU A 220 15.87 -6.53 2.55
CA LEU A 220 15.57 -5.09 2.39
C LEU A 220 14.82 -4.74 1.10
N HIS A 221 14.91 -5.56 0.06
CA HIS A 221 14.19 -5.36 -1.20
C HIS A 221 12.67 -5.25 -0.99
N ILE A 222 12.11 -5.85 0.06
CA ILE A 222 10.68 -5.77 0.41
C ILE A 222 10.28 -4.33 0.77
N MET A 223 11.20 -3.50 1.28
CA MET A 223 10.93 -2.08 1.56
C MET A 223 10.74 -1.24 0.29
N GLY A 224 11.10 -1.79 -0.87
CA GLY A 224 11.01 -1.13 -2.15
C GLY A 224 12.07 -0.04 -2.36
N THR A 225 11.81 0.87 -3.31
CA THR A 225 12.72 1.98 -3.64
C THR A 225 12.47 3.26 -2.85
N ASN A 226 11.33 3.37 -2.17
CA ASN A 226 10.94 4.57 -1.42
C ASN A 226 10.21 4.19 -0.13
N ILE A 227 10.85 4.49 1.00
CA ILE A 227 10.34 4.17 2.35
C ILE A 227 9.05 4.94 2.65
N ASP A 228 8.94 6.21 2.24
CA ASP A 228 7.73 7.01 2.49
C ASP A 228 6.51 6.43 1.79
N VAL A 229 6.68 5.90 0.57
CA VAL A 229 5.62 5.22 -0.18
C VAL A 229 5.23 3.91 0.51
N MET A 230 6.21 3.12 0.95
CA MET A 230 5.96 1.88 1.69
C MET A 230 5.18 2.14 2.98
N VAL A 231 5.62 3.12 3.79
CA VAL A 231 4.94 3.54 5.03
C VAL A 231 3.53 4.06 4.72
N ALA A 232 3.35 4.87 3.68
CA ALA A 232 2.03 5.34 3.25
C ALA A 232 1.11 4.19 2.81
N GLY A 233 1.65 3.21 2.07
CA GLY A 233 0.93 2.00 1.65
C GLY A 233 0.47 1.15 2.83
N LEU A 234 1.35 0.92 3.82
CA LEU A 234 0.99 0.22 5.05
C LEU A 234 -0.06 0.98 5.87
N CYS A 235 0.10 2.30 6.04
CA CYS A 235 -0.92 3.14 6.70
C CYS A 235 -2.28 3.05 5.98
N ALA A 236 -2.29 3.06 4.64
CA ALA A 236 -3.52 2.91 3.86
C ALA A 236 -4.19 1.54 4.07
N CYS A 237 -3.41 0.46 4.21
CA CYS A 237 -3.92 -0.88 4.49
C CYS A 237 -4.49 -0.99 5.91
N VAL A 238 -3.81 -0.41 6.90
CA VAL A 238 -4.27 -0.38 8.29
C VAL A 238 -5.55 0.46 8.45
N HIS A 239 -5.72 1.49 7.64
CA HIS A 239 -6.95 2.29 7.60
C HIS A 239 -8.03 1.73 6.66
N ASP A 240 -7.82 0.56 6.05
CA ASP A 240 -8.76 0.03 5.06
C ASP A 240 -10.12 -0.31 5.69
N SER A 241 -11.19 -0.17 4.89
CA SER A 241 -12.53 -0.60 5.26
C SER A 241 -12.64 -2.12 5.52
N SER A 242 -11.85 -2.94 4.83
CA SER A 242 -11.80 -4.38 4.95
C SER A 242 -10.94 -4.82 6.13
N VAL A 243 -11.53 -5.59 7.04
CA VAL A 243 -10.82 -6.18 8.18
C VAL A 243 -9.72 -7.14 7.73
N LEU A 244 -9.87 -7.81 6.57
CA LEU A 244 -8.87 -8.72 6.05
C LEU A 244 -7.58 -7.98 5.66
N VAL A 245 -7.70 -6.82 5.01
CA VAL A 245 -6.55 -5.98 4.65
C VAL A 245 -5.81 -5.51 5.89
N GLN A 246 -6.56 -5.04 6.90
CA GLN A 246 -5.99 -4.60 8.17
C GLN A 246 -5.26 -5.73 8.92
N ARG A 247 -5.83 -6.95 8.92
CA ARG A 247 -5.20 -8.13 9.51
C ARG A 247 -3.88 -8.44 8.82
N SER A 248 -3.86 -8.54 7.50
CA SER A 248 -2.64 -8.83 6.75
C SER A 248 -1.57 -7.75 6.93
N ALA A 249 -1.97 -6.47 7.01
CA ALA A 249 -1.04 -5.37 7.27
C ALA A 249 -0.44 -5.46 8.68
N LEU A 250 -1.25 -5.72 9.71
CA LEU A 250 -0.75 -5.93 11.08
C LEU A 250 0.12 -7.18 11.19
N ASP A 251 -0.20 -8.26 10.46
CA ASP A 251 0.63 -9.47 10.39
C ASP A 251 2.00 -9.17 9.75
N LEU A 252 2.03 -8.35 8.68
CA LEU A 252 3.29 -7.93 8.06
C LEU A 252 4.10 -7.00 8.98
N LEU A 253 3.45 -6.06 9.67
CA LEU A 253 4.11 -5.21 10.68
C LEU A 253 4.72 -6.06 11.81
N LEU A 254 3.98 -7.07 12.27
CA LEU A 254 4.42 -7.95 13.35
C LEU A 254 5.70 -8.72 12.98
N ILE A 255 5.77 -9.28 11.77
CA ILE A 255 6.90 -10.13 11.36
C ILE A 255 8.04 -9.34 10.70
N GLY A 256 7.72 -8.27 9.96
CA GLY A 256 8.66 -7.55 9.10
C GLY A 256 9.15 -6.23 9.68
N PHE A 257 8.35 -5.62 10.57
CA PHE A 257 8.68 -4.31 11.16
C PHE A 257 8.37 -4.30 12.65
N PRO A 258 8.98 -5.21 13.45
CA PRO A 258 8.75 -5.25 14.89
C PRO A 258 9.18 -3.92 15.54
N MET A 259 8.70 -3.61 16.74
CA MET A 259 8.98 -2.31 17.39
C MET A 259 10.46 -2.01 17.65
N HIS A 260 11.32 -3.03 17.66
CA HIS A 260 12.78 -2.89 17.75
C HIS A 260 13.49 -2.79 16.38
N ASN A 261 12.73 -2.67 15.29
CA ASN A 261 13.24 -2.48 13.93
C ASN A 261 14.16 -1.25 13.86
N SER A 262 15.29 -1.40 13.17
CA SER A 262 16.32 -0.37 12.99
C SER A 262 16.37 0.18 11.55
N GLN A 263 15.63 -0.44 10.64
CA GLN A 263 15.60 -0.14 9.20
C GLN A 263 14.69 1.05 8.90
N LEU A 264 13.69 1.30 9.75
CA LEU A 264 12.81 2.46 9.68
C LEU A 264 13.25 3.55 10.67
N LEU A 265 13.06 4.79 10.26
CA LEU A 265 13.23 5.92 11.18
C LEU A 265 12.13 5.85 12.24
N LYS A 266 12.45 6.35 13.44
CA LYS A 266 11.48 6.45 14.52
C LYS A 266 10.23 7.24 14.12
N SER A 267 10.36 8.27 13.28
CA SER A 267 9.22 9.02 12.74
C SER A 267 8.29 8.15 11.89
N ASP A 268 8.84 7.22 11.12
CA ASP A 268 8.08 6.31 10.27
C ASP A 268 7.35 5.26 11.11
N MET A 269 8.04 4.70 12.10
CA MET A 269 7.43 3.80 13.08
C MET A 269 6.30 4.49 13.86
N VAL A 270 6.49 5.74 14.28
CA VAL A 270 5.43 6.53 14.93
C VAL A 270 4.24 6.74 13.99
N ARG A 271 4.44 7.00 12.69
CA ARG A 271 3.36 7.09 11.71
C ARG A 271 2.57 5.77 11.60
N LEU A 272 3.27 4.64 11.54
CA LEU A 272 2.65 3.31 11.50
C LEU A 272 1.86 3.01 12.79
N VAL A 273 2.43 3.28 13.96
CA VAL A 273 1.75 3.12 15.26
C VAL A 273 0.51 4.03 15.33
N THR A 274 0.63 5.29 14.91
CA THR A 274 -0.48 6.25 14.86
C THR A 274 -1.64 5.70 14.01
N ALA A 275 -1.34 5.16 12.83
CA ALA A 275 -2.35 4.54 11.97
C ALA A 275 -2.95 3.27 12.61
N SER A 276 -2.11 2.38 13.14
CA SER A 276 -2.55 1.10 13.72
C SER A 276 -3.41 1.27 14.97
N LEU A 277 -3.21 2.32 15.75
CA LEU A 277 -4.07 2.68 16.87
C LEU A 277 -5.54 2.87 16.48
N ALA A 278 -5.82 3.37 15.27
CA ALA A 278 -7.19 3.55 14.80
C ALA A 278 -7.98 2.24 14.70
N THR A 279 -7.30 1.09 14.56
CA THR A 279 -7.94 -0.23 14.46
C THR A 279 -8.67 -0.64 15.73
N ILE A 280 -8.24 -0.13 16.90
CA ILE A 280 -8.87 -0.40 18.21
C ILE A 280 -10.34 0.02 18.21
N LEU A 281 -10.65 1.13 17.53
CA LEU A 281 -11.99 1.70 17.47
C LEU A 281 -12.99 0.80 16.71
N ARG A 282 -12.51 -0.19 15.93
CA ARG A 282 -13.37 -1.17 15.24
C ARG A 282 -13.92 -2.23 16.19
N ARG A 283 -13.34 -2.40 17.38
CA ARG A 283 -13.72 -3.45 18.36
C ARG A 283 -13.62 -4.87 17.80
N ASP A 284 -12.70 -5.11 16.85
CA ASP A 284 -12.39 -6.45 16.33
C ASP A 284 -11.27 -7.09 17.17
N MET A 285 -11.58 -8.20 17.85
CA MET A 285 -10.63 -8.87 18.75
C MET A 285 -9.38 -9.40 18.01
N SER A 286 -9.51 -9.76 16.74
CA SER A 286 -8.41 -10.29 15.93
C SER A 286 -7.42 -9.19 15.55
N LEU A 287 -7.89 -7.98 15.29
CA LEU A 287 -7.05 -6.78 15.10
C LEU A 287 -6.37 -6.38 16.41
N ASN A 288 -7.15 -6.27 17.49
CA ASN A 288 -6.61 -5.90 18.80
C ASN A 288 -5.51 -6.86 19.26
N ARG A 289 -5.71 -8.17 19.09
CA ARG A 289 -4.69 -9.17 19.42
C ARG A 289 -3.38 -8.92 18.67
N ARG A 290 -3.43 -8.66 17.36
CA ARG A 290 -2.23 -8.41 16.54
C ARG A 290 -1.53 -7.12 16.91
N LEU A 291 -2.29 -6.04 17.09
CA LEU A 291 -1.74 -4.75 17.51
C LEU A 291 -1.02 -4.87 18.86
N TYR A 292 -1.66 -5.51 19.84
CA TYR A 292 -1.02 -5.71 21.14
C TYR A 292 0.17 -6.67 21.08
N ALA A 293 0.10 -7.72 20.26
CA ALA A 293 1.25 -8.59 20.03
C ALA A 293 2.45 -7.83 19.44
N TRP A 294 2.18 -6.89 18.53
CA TRP A 294 3.19 -6.05 17.91
C TRP A 294 3.81 -5.05 18.91
N LEU A 295 2.98 -4.34 19.67
CA LEU A 295 3.43 -3.39 20.69
C LEU A 295 4.18 -4.08 21.83
N LEU A 296 3.76 -5.26 22.27
CA LEU A 296 4.37 -5.97 23.40
C LEU A 296 5.51 -6.91 22.96
N GLY A 297 5.70 -7.11 21.67
CA GLY A 297 6.73 -8.01 21.14
C GLY A 297 6.51 -9.47 21.50
N SER A 298 5.25 -9.90 21.71
CA SER A 298 4.95 -11.24 22.22
C SER A 298 5.25 -12.37 21.24
N GLU A 299 5.37 -12.05 19.95
CA GLU A 299 5.69 -13.00 18.87
C GLU A 299 7.08 -12.76 18.26
N VAL A 300 7.96 -12.01 18.95
CA VAL A 300 9.32 -11.75 18.48
C VAL A 300 10.15 -13.03 18.47
N ASN A 301 10.69 -13.37 17.30
CA ASN A 301 11.56 -14.52 17.16
C ASN A 301 12.99 -14.18 17.62
N VAL A 302 13.30 -14.51 18.87
CA VAL A 302 14.59 -14.21 19.51
C VAL A 302 15.77 -14.86 18.78
N SER A 303 15.57 -15.95 18.03
CA SER A 303 16.67 -16.62 17.29
C SER A 303 17.20 -15.81 16.12
N LEU A 304 16.41 -14.86 15.59
CA LEU A 304 16.81 -13.98 14.50
C LEU A 304 17.53 -12.72 15.00
N LEU A 305 17.59 -12.52 16.32
CA LEU A 305 18.24 -11.36 16.91
C LEU A 305 19.75 -11.60 17.04
N SER A 306 20.53 -10.56 16.80
CA SER A 306 21.97 -10.58 17.07
C SER A 306 22.25 -10.94 18.53
N SER A 307 23.33 -11.66 18.79
CA SER A 307 23.81 -11.96 20.14
C SER A 307 24.08 -10.70 20.99
N GLU A 308 24.30 -9.56 20.32
CA GLU A 308 24.48 -8.27 20.99
C GLU A 308 23.18 -7.57 21.36
N HIS A 309 22.04 -8.05 20.85
CA HIS A 309 20.74 -7.41 20.98
C HIS A 309 20.34 -7.27 22.46
N PRO A 310 19.81 -6.11 22.89
CA PRO A 310 19.48 -5.86 24.29
C PRO A 310 18.54 -6.89 24.91
N LEU A 311 17.59 -7.42 24.12
CA LEU A 311 16.69 -8.50 24.55
C LEU A 311 17.43 -9.81 24.84
N VAL A 312 18.38 -10.20 23.99
CA VAL A 312 19.14 -11.45 24.12
C VAL A 312 20.08 -11.41 25.32
N LYS A 313 20.71 -10.25 25.57
CA LYS A 313 21.59 -10.05 26.74
C LYS A 313 20.83 -10.18 28.06
N ARG A 314 19.56 -9.76 28.12
CA ARG A 314 18.74 -9.74 29.33
C ARG A 314 17.79 -10.95 29.48
N SER A 315 17.54 -11.72 28.43
CA SER A 315 16.69 -12.92 28.48
C SER A 315 17.30 -14.07 29.30
N LYS A 316 18.62 -14.06 29.54
CA LYS A 316 19.30 -15.07 30.37
C LYS A 316 18.92 -15.01 31.87
N SER A 317 18.10 -14.03 32.28
CA SER A 317 17.81 -13.76 33.69
C SER A 317 16.33 -13.51 34.05
N SER A 318 15.35 -13.68 33.14
CA SER A 318 13.96 -13.25 33.41
C SER A 318 12.87 -14.19 32.88
N GLU A 319 11.78 -14.31 33.64
CA GLU A 319 10.55 -15.03 33.29
C GLU A 319 9.77 -14.33 32.15
N SER A 320 8.96 -15.08 31.41
CA SER A 320 8.31 -14.63 30.16
C SER A 320 7.43 -13.39 30.27
N LEU A 321 6.75 -13.18 31.42
CA LEU A 321 5.88 -12.01 31.64
C LEU A 321 6.70 -10.73 31.86
N ALA A 322 7.82 -10.83 32.58
CA ALA A 322 8.75 -9.72 32.77
C ALA A 322 9.43 -9.30 31.45
N ALA A 323 9.66 -10.25 30.54
CA ALA A 323 10.23 -9.98 29.22
C ALA A 323 9.31 -9.11 28.33
N SER A 324 7.99 -9.29 28.40
CA SER A 324 7.03 -8.50 27.61
C SER A 324 6.95 -7.05 28.09
N ASN A 325 6.91 -6.85 29.42
CA ASN A 325 6.95 -5.51 30.01
C ASN A 325 8.28 -4.79 29.71
N LEU A 326 9.40 -5.52 29.78
CA LEU A 326 10.70 -4.97 29.42
C LEU A 326 10.77 -4.58 27.95
N TYR A 327 10.24 -5.41 27.04
CA TYR A 327 10.20 -5.11 25.61
C TYR A 327 9.42 -3.82 25.35
N PHE A 328 8.22 -3.72 25.92
CA PHE A 328 7.36 -2.56 25.74
C PHE A 328 8.04 -1.27 26.23
N GLU A 329 8.62 -1.30 27.43
CA GLU A 329 9.32 -0.15 28.01
C GLU A 329 10.50 0.31 27.15
N MET A 330 11.25 -0.65 26.60
CA MET A 330 12.47 -0.35 25.83
C MET A 330 12.22 0.15 24.42
N PHE A 331 11.24 -0.43 23.72
CA PHE A 331 11.08 -0.22 22.28
C PHE A 331 9.77 0.49 21.94
N SER A 332 8.68 0.19 22.65
CA SER A 332 7.34 0.56 22.20
C SER A 332 6.75 1.78 22.89
N ARG A 333 7.05 1.97 24.19
CA ARG A 333 6.44 3.00 25.04
C ARG A 333 6.57 4.39 24.43
N GLU A 334 7.79 4.79 24.07
CA GLU A 334 8.04 6.14 23.58
C GLU A 334 7.32 6.41 22.24
N MET A 335 7.35 5.42 21.33
CA MET A 335 6.66 5.52 20.04
C MET A 335 5.14 5.57 20.20
N LEU A 336 4.60 4.77 21.12
CA LEU A 336 3.18 4.76 21.44
C LEU A 336 2.73 6.07 22.06
N VAL A 337 3.47 6.60 23.04
CA VAL A 337 3.19 7.90 23.67
C VAL A 337 3.20 9.00 22.61
N GLN A 338 4.20 9.02 21.72
CA GLN A 338 4.25 10.02 20.65
C GLN A 338 3.08 9.88 19.67
N ALA A 339 2.70 8.66 19.29
CA ALA A 339 1.55 8.41 18.43
C ALA A 339 0.23 8.89 19.06
N ILE A 340 0.02 8.63 20.35
CA ILE A 340 -1.15 9.14 21.09
C ILE A 340 -1.15 10.67 21.13
N LYS A 341 0.00 11.30 21.37
CA LYS A 341 0.13 12.77 21.35
C LYS A 341 -0.20 13.35 19.97
N ASN A 342 0.20 12.69 18.89
CA ASN A 342 -0.18 13.09 17.53
C ASN A 342 -1.71 13.02 17.35
N ILE A 343 -2.35 11.91 17.76
CA ILE A 343 -3.82 11.74 17.67
C ILE A 343 -4.56 12.81 18.48
N LEU A 344 -4.09 13.11 19.70
CA LEU A 344 -4.64 14.17 20.55
C LEU A 344 -4.46 15.55 19.89
N GLY A 345 -3.29 15.80 19.28
CA GLY A 345 -2.98 17.04 18.57
C GLY A 345 -3.85 17.27 17.33
N GLU A 346 -4.07 16.24 16.52
CA GLU A 346 -4.92 16.28 15.31
C GLU A 346 -6.39 16.59 15.63
N ALA A 347 -6.84 16.25 16.84
CA ALA A 347 -8.20 16.53 17.32
C ALA A 347 -8.41 17.99 17.75
N ILE A 348 -7.34 18.76 17.96
CA ILE A 348 -7.43 20.17 18.36
C ILE A 348 -8.05 21.00 17.23
N GLY A 349 -9.08 21.79 17.54
CA GLY A 349 -9.70 22.71 16.58
C GLY A 349 -10.66 22.04 15.58
N GLN A 350 -10.91 20.74 15.68
CA GLN A 350 -11.88 20.04 14.82
C GLN A 350 -13.32 20.44 15.16
N SER A 351 -14.14 20.68 14.13
CA SER A 351 -15.57 20.98 14.23
C SER A 351 -16.36 20.13 13.24
N PRO A 352 -17.20 19.17 13.68
CA PRO A 352 -17.49 18.82 15.08
C PRO A 352 -16.26 18.24 15.82
N HIS A 353 -16.29 18.27 17.16
CA HIS A 353 -15.19 17.75 17.97
C HIS A 353 -14.91 16.28 17.67
N ASP A 354 -13.62 15.94 17.54
CA ASP A 354 -13.20 14.57 17.35
C ASP A 354 -13.21 13.80 18.68
N LEU A 355 -14.07 12.79 18.78
CA LEU A 355 -14.23 11.96 19.97
C LEU A 355 -13.34 10.71 19.95
N ARG A 356 -12.69 10.42 18.82
CA ARG A 356 -11.84 9.23 18.63
C ARG A 356 -10.73 9.12 19.67
N PRO A 357 -9.99 10.20 20.05
CA PRO A 357 -8.91 10.09 21.02
C PRO A 357 -9.37 9.56 22.38
N TYR A 358 -10.47 10.07 22.93
CA TYR A 358 -10.98 9.62 24.23
C TYR A 358 -11.43 8.16 24.19
N ARG A 359 -12.16 7.76 23.14
CA ARG A 359 -12.63 6.38 22.97
C ARG A 359 -11.47 5.39 22.83
N LEU A 360 -10.43 5.79 22.12
CA LEU A 360 -9.21 5.01 21.97
C LEU A 360 -8.52 4.81 23.31
N LEU A 361 -8.35 5.90 24.07
CA LEU A 361 -7.70 5.85 25.37
C LEU A 361 -8.43 4.96 26.36
N VAL A 362 -9.77 4.99 26.41
CA VAL A 362 -10.54 4.06 27.25
C VAL A 362 -10.14 2.60 26.97
N SER A 363 -10.13 2.19 25.70
CA SER A 363 -9.77 0.82 25.32
C SER A 363 -8.29 0.48 25.56
N LEU A 364 -7.39 1.45 25.43
CA LEU A 364 -5.96 1.25 25.64
C LEU A 364 -5.60 1.16 27.13
N LEU A 365 -6.27 1.95 27.97
CA LEU A 365 -6.04 1.96 29.42
C LEU A 365 -6.55 0.69 30.10
N ASP A 366 -7.56 0.03 29.54
CA ASP A 366 -8.03 -1.29 30.00
C ASP A 366 -6.95 -2.38 29.85
N LYS A 367 -5.93 -2.17 29.01
CA LYS A 367 -4.84 -3.14 28.82
C LYS A 367 -3.77 -2.96 29.90
N VAL A 368 -3.73 -3.88 30.85
CA VAL A 368 -2.85 -3.84 32.04
C VAL A 368 -1.35 -3.65 31.74
N ASP A 369 -0.86 -4.19 30.62
CA ASP A 369 0.55 -4.10 30.23
C ASP A 369 0.93 -2.76 29.60
N ILE A 370 -0.07 -1.94 29.24
CA ILE A 370 0.11 -0.68 28.50
C ILE A 370 -0.41 0.51 29.30
N GLY A 371 -1.68 0.44 29.73
CA GLY A 371 -2.42 1.57 30.29
C GLY A 371 -1.70 2.28 31.44
N PRO A 372 -1.39 1.59 32.55
CA PRO A 372 -0.70 2.21 33.69
C PRO A 372 0.67 2.80 33.35
N VAL A 373 1.37 2.23 32.36
CA VAL A 373 2.77 2.58 32.02
C VAL A 373 2.87 3.88 31.22
N ILE A 374 1.85 4.20 30.43
CA ILE A 374 1.85 5.38 29.56
C ILE A 374 1.05 6.55 30.12
N LEU A 375 0.24 6.31 31.16
CA LEU A 375 -0.77 7.26 31.62
C LEU A 375 -0.16 8.61 32.03
N ASP A 376 0.93 8.57 32.79
CA ASP A 376 1.63 9.79 33.25
C ASP A 376 2.16 10.65 32.08
N ASP A 377 2.54 10.04 30.95
CA ASP A 377 3.13 10.75 29.80
C ASP A 377 2.09 11.43 28.91
N ILE A 378 0.83 10.95 28.95
CA ILE A 378 -0.24 11.38 28.05
C ILE A 378 -1.31 12.21 28.74
N LEU A 379 -1.50 12.05 30.05
CA LEU A 379 -2.65 12.62 30.77
C LEU A 379 -2.66 14.16 30.72
N PHE A 380 -1.50 14.82 30.74
CA PHE A 380 -1.40 16.25 30.51
C PHE A 380 -1.98 16.68 29.15
N GLU A 381 -1.66 15.97 28.07
CA GLU A 381 -2.16 16.29 26.73
C GLU A 381 -3.67 16.00 26.60
N VAL A 382 -4.19 15.03 27.35
CA VAL A 382 -5.64 14.78 27.47
C VAL A 382 -6.35 15.98 28.10
N PHE A 383 -5.83 16.52 29.21
CA PHE A 383 -6.38 17.73 29.82
C PHE A 383 -6.31 18.93 28.90
N ARG A 384 -5.16 19.10 28.21
CA ARG A 384 -4.95 20.19 27.27
C ARG A 384 -5.93 20.13 26.11
N LEU A 385 -6.17 18.96 25.52
CA LEU A 385 -7.17 18.80 24.46
C LEU A 385 -8.56 19.21 24.94
N LEU A 386 -8.99 18.71 26.10
CA LEU A 386 -10.30 19.05 26.67
C LEU A 386 -10.42 20.57 26.89
N TYR A 387 -9.42 21.19 27.50
CA TYR A 387 -9.39 22.62 27.76
C TYR A 387 -9.48 23.46 26.47
N LEU A 388 -8.69 23.12 25.45
CA LEU A 388 -8.68 23.85 24.18
C LEU A 388 -10.00 23.70 23.43
N CYS A 389 -10.58 22.49 23.41
CA CYS A 389 -11.89 22.26 22.82
C CYS A 389 -13.00 23.03 23.54
N CYS A 390 -12.95 23.15 24.88
CA CYS A 390 -13.92 23.92 25.65
C CYS A 390 -13.76 25.43 25.50
N SER A 391 -12.52 25.92 25.38
CA SER A 391 -12.24 27.37 25.29
C SER A 391 -12.64 27.98 23.95
N GLY A 392 -12.75 27.17 22.89
CA GLY A 392 -13.08 27.60 21.54
C GLY A 392 -14.53 27.37 21.07
N SER A 393 -15.42 26.78 21.88
CA SER A 393 -16.75 26.31 21.41
C SER A 393 -17.95 27.00 22.09
N THR A 394 -19.09 27.02 21.39
CA THR A 394 -20.41 27.34 21.97
C THR A 394 -21.00 26.11 22.69
N LYS A 395 -21.59 26.33 23.87
CA LYS A 395 -21.99 25.29 24.84
C LYS A 395 -22.76 24.07 24.28
N SER A 396 -23.50 24.17 23.16
CA SER A 396 -24.29 23.04 22.64
C SER A 396 -23.45 21.95 21.96
N ASN A 397 -22.26 22.27 21.45
CA ASN A 397 -21.43 21.32 20.69
C ASN A 397 -20.53 20.45 21.58
N SER A 398 -20.43 20.73 22.88
CA SER A 398 -19.50 20.06 23.80
C SER A 398 -20.13 18.92 24.63
N THR A 399 -21.44 18.67 24.54
CA THR A 399 -22.10 17.63 25.35
C THR A 399 -21.52 16.23 25.11
N GLU A 400 -21.34 15.83 23.84
CA GLU A 400 -20.79 14.51 23.50
C GLU A 400 -19.29 14.40 23.81
N LEU A 401 -18.56 15.52 23.74
CA LEU A 401 -17.17 15.61 24.18
C LEU A 401 -17.05 15.34 25.68
N PHE A 402 -17.86 16.02 26.50
CA PHE A 402 -17.86 15.82 27.95
C PHE A 402 -18.25 14.40 28.33
N LYS A 403 -19.24 13.79 27.67
CA LYS A 403 -19.59 12.38 27.90
C LYS A 403 -18.40 11.45 27.61
N SER A 404 -17.71 11.67 26.49
CA SER A 404 -16.57 10.83 26.09
C SER A 404 -15.37 11.01 27.03
N ALA A 405 -15.08 12.25 27.43
CA ALA A 405 -14.02 12.55 28.39
C ALA A 405 -14.33 12.03 29.80
N ASN A 406 -15.57 12.16 30.26
CA ASN A 406 -16.00 11.63 31.55
C ASN A 406 -15.93 10.10 31.60
N LEU A 407 -16.19 9.40 30.49
CA LEU A 407 -16.00 7.95 30.41
C LEU A 407 -14.53 7.57 30.65
N LEU A 408 -13.60 8.31 30.04
CA LEU A 408 -12.16 8.13 30.28
C LEU A 408 -11.78 8.44 31.73
N PHE A 409 -12.21 9.57 32.29
CA PHE A 409 -11.85 9.91 33.67
C PHE A 409 -12.48 8.97 34.71
N SER A 410 -13.65 8.41 34.41
CA SER A 410 -14.31 7.44 35.29
C SER A 410 -13.56 6.10 35.38
N SER A 411 -12.70 5.77 34.41
CA SER A 411 -11.84 4.58 34.49
C SER A 411 -10.58 4.82 35.33
N LEU A 412 -10.34 6.04 35.79
CA LEU A 412 -9.16 6.43 36.57
C LEU A 412 -9.49 6.60 38.06
N GLU A 413 -8.57 6.21 38.93
CA GLU A 413 -8.76 6.41 40.37
C GLU A 413 -8.69 7.89 40.75
N PRO A 414 -9.67 8.44 41.51
CA PRO A 414 -9.66 9.84 41.90
C PRO A 414 -8.39 10.25 42.67
N ARG A 415 -7.83 9.35 43.49
CA ARG A 415 -6.59 9.60 44.24
C ARG A 415 -5.41 9.82 43.31
N TYR A 416 -5.30 8.99 42.27
CA TYR A 416 -4.26 9.11 41.26
C TYR A 416 -4.38 10.46 40.51
N MET A 417 -5.58 10.84 40.10
CA MET A 417 -5.84 12.12 39.40
C MET A 417 -5.42 13.34 40.22
N TRP A 418 -5.76 13.37 41.52
CA TRP A 418 -5.35 14.44 42.42
C TRP A 418 -3.84 14.48 42.63
N HIS A 419 -3.21 13.31 42.77
CA HIS A 419 -1.76 13.22 42.92
C HIS A 419 -1.03 13.74 41.68
N TYR A 420 -1.41 13.27 40.49
CA TYR A 420 -0.83 13.70 39.22
C TYR A 420 -0.99 15.21 38.99
N THR A 421 -2.21 15.74 39.22
CA THR A 421 -2.47 17.18 39.09
C THR A 421 -1.65 17.99 40.10
N GLY A 422 -1.53 17.51 41.34
CA GLY A 422 -0.68 18.12 42.36
C GLY A 422 0.79 18.18 41.96
N GLN A 423 1.32 17.10 41.36
CA GLN A 423 2.69 17.07 40.83
C GLN A 423 2.88 18.09 39.70
N LEU A 424 1.92 18.21 38.76
CA LEU A 424 1.97 19.20 37.68
C LEU A 424 2.00 20.63 38.23
N VAL A 425 1.14 20.94 39.21
CA VAL A 425 1.11 22.27 39.85
C VAL A 425 2.44 22.54 40.58
N ALA A 426 2.94 21.58 41.35
CA ALA A 426 4.21 21.71 42.06
C ALA A 426 5.37 21.95 41.09
N ALA A 427 5.44 21.22 39.98
CA ALA A 427 6.43 21.43 38.92
C ALA A 427 6.29 22.81 38.25
N GLY A 428 5.06 23.27 38.02
CA GLY A 428 4.77 24.61 37.52
C GLY A 428 5.26 25.72 38.46
N CYS A 429 4.97 25.61 39.75
CA CYS A 429 5.46 26.52 40.78
C CYS A 429 6.99 26.51 40.86
N ALA A 430 7.63 25.34 40.84
CA ALA A 430 9.08 25.22 40.87
C ALA A 430 9.75 25.92 39.67
N ARG A 431 9.16 25.80 38.46
CA ARG A 431 9.64 26.51 37.27
C ARG A 431 9.45 28.02 37.37
N ALA A 432 8.37 28.49 37.97
CA ALA A 432 8.10 29.91 38.19
C ALA A 432 9.04 30.55 39.24
N HIS A 433 9.60 29.74 40.14
CA HIS A 433 10.55 30.18 41.18
C HIS A 433 12.03 30.05 40.78
N LEU A 434 12.36 29.57 39.57
CA LEU A 434 13.73 29.64 39.04
C LEU A 434 14.05 31.07 38.61
N PRO A 435 15.24 31.62 38.94
CA PRO A 435 15.67 32.91 38.41
C PRO A 435 15.78 32.83 36.87
N PRO A 436 15.51 33.94 36.14
CA PRO A 436 15.68 33.94 34.69
C PRO A 436 17.10 33.51 34.33
N GLN A 437 17.25 32.55 33.42
CA GLN A 437 18.59 32.20 32.93
C GLN A 437 19.26 33.46 32.38
N PRO A 438 20.55 33.72 32.71
CA PRO A 438 21.26 34.82 32.10
C PRO A 438 21.28 34.60 30.59
N ASN A 439 20.83 35.61 29.84
CA ASN A 439 21.00 35.68 28.40
C ASN A 439 22.47 35.36 28.09
N VAL A 440 22.74 34.20 27.48
CA VAL A 440 24.00 33.99 26.77
C VAL A 440 23.93 34.92 25.57
N VAL A 441 24.41 36.13 25.77
CA VAL A 441 24.77 37.05 24.70
C VAL A 441 25.88 36.35 23.95
N ASN A 442 25.54 35.72 22.81
CA ASN A 442 26.56 35.38 21.83
C ASN A 442 27.27 36.70 21.45
N PRO A 443 28.60 36.82 21.65
CA PRO A 443 29.30 37.99 21.20
C PRO A 443 29.25 38.02 19.67
N VAL A 444 28.58 39.03 19.14
CA VAL A 444 28.71 39.41 17.74
C VAL A 444 30.08 40.07 17.59
N GLY A 445 30.99 39.42 16.86
CA GLY A 445 32.13 40.08 16.22
C GLY A 445 33.50 39.76 16.81
N SER A 446 34.19 38.80 16.21
CA SER A 446 35.58 38.88 15.72
C SER A 446 35.77 37.79 14.67
#